data_AF-A0A4P9VKI5-F1
#
_entry.id   AF-A0A4P9VKI5-F1
#
_cell.length_a   1.000
_cell.length_b   1.000
_cell.length_c   1.000
_cell.angle_alpha   90.00
_cell.angle_beta   90.00
_cell.angle_gamma   90.00
#
_symmetry.space_group_name_H-M   'P 1'
#
loop_
_entity.id
_entity.type
_entity.pdbx_description
1 polymer ?
#
loop_
_entity_poly.entity_id
_entity_poly.type
_entity_poly.pdbx_seq_one_letter_code
_entity_poly.pdbx_strand_id
1 'polypeptide(L)'
;MKICNQLIFQCFWVVKKEPHPIGILSEWKSAISSAKESGYDAIITGLYHTLRDENDKSVDSTKLIEWTSENTPVPMFAFWDFAVGPKKAIGGLVLYGFSQGQAAGKMAMDILSGKQPSSIRPKIGEKGRNLYSKSLLEKWSITLPDSIAKRADYID
;
A
#
# COMPACT_ATOMS: atom_id res chain seq x y z
N MET A 1 -31.66 -11.15 -2.90
CA MET A 1 -31.19 -10.02 -3.73
C MET A 1 -29.67 -9.93 -3.58
N LYS A 2 -28.94 -10.61 -4.48
CA LYS A 2 -27.48 -10.70 -4.48
C LYS A 2 -26.93 -9.45 -5.15
N ILE A 3 -26.43 -8.49 -4.38
CA ILE A 3 -25.77 -7.30 -4.93
C ILE A 3 -24.27 -7.60 -5.01
N CYS A 4 -23.89 -8.08 -6.19
CA CYS A 4 -22.65 -7.84 -6.92
C CYS A 4 -21.39 -7.48 -6.11
N ASN A 5 -20.64 -8.51 -5.68
CA ASN A 5 -19.31 -8.41 -5.09
C ASN A 5 -18.17 -8.40 -6.14
N GLN A 6 -18.38 -7.77 -7.30
CA GLN A 6 -17.58 -8.09 -8.51
C GLN A 6 -16.88 -6.89 -9.19
N LEU A 7 -16.70 -5.77 -8.48
CA LEU A 7 -16.12 -4.55 -9.08
C LEU A 7 -14.79 -4.06 -8.49
N ILE A 8 -14.08 -4.88 -7.69
CA ILE A 8 -12.73 -4.52 -7.19
C ILE A 8 -11.60 -5.25 -7.97
N PHE A 9 -11.92 -6.14 -8.90
CA PHE A 9 -10.94 -6.96 -9.65
C PHE A 9 -10.58 -6.42 -11.04
N GLN A 10 -10.22 -5.14 -11.16
CA GLN A 10 -9.56 -4.65 -12.39
C GLN A 10 -8.19 -4.02 -12.07
N CYS A 11 -7.25 -4.88 -11.69
CA CYS A 11 -5.83 -4.76 -12.02
C CYS A 11 -5.26 -6.19 -11.98
N PHE A 12 -5.01 -6.76 -13.17
CA PHE A 12 -4.35 -8.05 -13.32
C PHE A 12 -2.99 -8.02 -12.62
N TRP A 13 -2.85 -8.73 -11.51
CA TRP A 13 -1.60 -9.30 -11.04
C TRP A 13 -1.85 -10.77 -10.77
N VAL A 14 -1.09 -11.63 -11.45
CA VAL A 14 -1.08 -13.07 -11.21
C VAL A 14 -0.38 -13.32 -9.88
N VAL A 15 -1.12 -13.17 -8.78
CA VAL A 15 -0.77 -13.78 -7.49
C VAL A 15 -1.78 -14.90 -7.29
N LYS A 16 -1.30 -16.15 -7.27
CA LYS A 16 -2.10 -17.38 -7.19
C LYS A 16 -2.95 -17.53 -5.90
N LYS A 17 -3.06 -16.50 -5.07
CA LYS A 17 -3.71 -16.55 -3.75
C LYS A 17 -4.58 -15.32 -3.56
N GLU A 18 -5.81 -15.53 -3.06
CA GLU A 18 -6.68 -14.44 -2.65
C GLU A 18 -5.99 -13.56 -1.58
N PRO A 19 -6.29 -12.24 -1.50
CA PRO A 19 -5.81 -11.42 -0.41
C PRO A 19 -6.33 -11.99 0.91
N HIS A 20 -5.45 -12.30 1.86
CA HIS A 20 -5.83 -12.75 3.19
C HIS A 20 -5.96 -11.52 4.08
N PRO A 21 -7.19 -11.04 4.41
CA PRO A 21 -7.34 -9.91 5.31
C PRO A 21 -6.90 -10.32 6.71
N ILE A 22 -5.93 -9.61 7.26
CA ILE A 22 -5.46 -9.81 8.64
C ILE A 22 -5.94 -8.64 9.48
N GLY A 23 -6.78 -8.91 10.46
CA GLY A 23 -7.37 -7.91 11.34
C GLY A 23 -6.69 -7.80 12.71
N ILE A 24 -5.97 -8.86 13.13
CA ILE A 24 -5.43 -9.00 14.48
C ILE A 24 -3.89 -8.95 14.47
N LEU A 25 -3.30 -8.29 15.48
CA LEU A 25 -1.86 -8.07 15.58
C LEU A 25 -1.03 -9.35 15.63
N SER A 26 -1.41 -10.31 16.47
CA SER A 26 -0.71 -11.60 16.55
C SER A 26 -0.70 -12.35 15.22
N GLU A 27 -1.81 -12.36 14.48
CA GLU A 27 -1.90 -12.95 13.15
C GLU A 27 -0.97 -12.24 12.15
N TRP A 28 -0.92 -10.91 12.18
CA TRP A 28 -0.02 -10.14 11.32
C TRP A 28 1.42 -10.48 11.60
N LYS A 29 1.83 -10.44 12.86
CA LYS A 29 3.21 -10.76 13.24
C LYS A 29 3.59 -12.18 12.82
N SER A 30 2.68 -13.13 13.03
CA SER A 30 2.87 -14.52 12.60
C SER A 30 3.03 -14.64 11.07
N ALA A 31 2.16 -13.99 10.30
CA ALA A 31 2.21 -14.01 8.84
C ALA A 31 3.50 -13.37 8.28
N ILE A 32 3.97 -12.27 8.88
CA ILE A 32 5.22 -11.63 8.49
C ILE A 32 6.42 -12.54 8.81
N SER A 33 6.53 -13.04 10.04
CA SER A 33 7.68 -13.84 10.46
C SER A 33 7.78 -15.18 9.72
N SER A 34 6.64 -15.80 9.41
CA SER A 34 6.58 -17.10 8.71
C SER A 34 6.59 -16.99 7.18
N ALA A 35 6.68 -15.79 6.61
CA ALA A 35 6.49 -15.58 5.17
C ALA A 35 7.45 -16.41 4.30
N LYS A 36 8.73 -16.45 4.67
CA LYS A 36 9.76 -17.22 3.93
C LYS A 36 9.53 -18.73 4.05
N GLU A 37 9.24 -19.22 5.24
CA GLU A 37 8.95 -20.64 5.51
C GLU A 37 7.68 -21.10 4.81
N SER A 38 6.72 -20.18 4.65
CA SER A 38 5.48 -20.38 3.90
C SER A 38 5.67 -20.32 2.38
N GLY A 39 6.90 -20.14 1.89
CA GLY A 39 7.24 -20.17 0.47
C GLY A 39 6.97 -18.87 -0.30
N TYR A 40 6.85 -17.74 0.39
CA TYR A 40 6.73 -16.43 -0.28
C TYR A 40 8.11 -15.82 -0.54
N ASP A 41 8.29 -15.23 -1.72
CA ASP A 41 9.52 -14.52 -2.10
C ASP A 41 9.49 -13.02 -1.78
N ALA A 42 8.29 -12.45 -1.58
CA ALA A 42 8.08 -11.05 -1.29
C ALA A 42 6.73 -10.82 -0.59
N ILE A 43 6.59 -9.66 0.04
CA ILE A 43 5.35 -9.16 0.64
C ILE A 43 4.95 -7.87 -0.07
N ILE A 44 3.65 -7.67 -0.30
CA ILE A 44 3.12 -6.37 -0.73
C ILE A 44 2.16 -5.89 0.36
N THR A 45 2.51 -4.80 1.02
CA THR A 45 1.68 -4.20 2.05
C THR A 45 0.64 -3.26 1.45
N GLY A 46 -0.62 -3.49 1.81
CA GLY A 46 -1.74 -2.63 1.46
C GLY A 46 -2.02 -1.62 2.58
N LEU A 47 -3.28 -1.58 3.02
CA LEU A 47 -3.69 -0.80 4.18
C LEU A 47 -3.54 -1.65 5.44
N TYR A 48 -2.90 -1.08 6.46
CA TYR A 48 -2.65 -1.71 7.76
C TYR A 48 -3.18 -0.87 8.94
N HIS A 49 -3.94 0.19 8.65
CA HIS A 49 -4.46 1.14 9.64
C HIS A 49 -5.68 0.63 10.40
N THR A 50 -6.31 -0.46 9.96
CA THR A 50 -7.49 -1.06 10.60
C THR A 50 -7.13 -2.17 11.58
N LEU A 51 -5.85 -2.45 11.76
CA LEU A 51 -5.37 -3.56 12.56
C LEU A 51 -5.56 -3.30 14.05
N ARG A 52 -6.05 -4.30 14.76
CA ARG A 52 -6.34 -4.24 16.19
C ARG A 52 -5.50 -5.25 16.97
N ASP A 53 -5.22 -4.93 18.22
CA ASP A 53 -4.63 -5.89 19.15
C ASP A 53 -5.71 -6.83 19.72
N GLU A 54 -5.26 -7.77 20.56
CA GLU A 54 -6.10 -8.80 21.17
C GLU A 54 -7.17 -8.21 22.13
N ASN A 55 -7.03 -6.95 22.52
CA ASN A 55 -7.96 -6.23 23.38
C ASN A 55 -8.86 -5.25 22.58
N ASP A 56 -8.98 -5.45 21.27
CA ASP A 56 -9.76 -4.62 20.34
C ASP A 56 -9.28 -3.16 20.24
N LYS A 57 -8.03 -2.87 20.63
CA LYS A 57 -7.44 -1.53 20.52
C LYS A 57 -6.75 -1.36 19.18
N SER A 58 -6.93 -0.19 18.56
CA SER A 58 -6.21 0.18 17.34
C SER A 58 -4.71 0.16 17.56
N VAL A 59 -3.98 -0.49 16.65
CA VAL A 59 -2.52 -0.52 16.66
C VAL A 59 -1.97 0.76 16.02
N ASP A 60 -0.87 1.27 16.57
CA ASP A 60 -0.13 2.39 15.98
C ASP A 60 0.48 1.95 14.65
N SER A 61 0.01 2.55 13.56
CA SER A 61 0.38 2.15 12.20
C SER A 61 1.86 2.45 11.91
N THR A 62 2.43 3.52 12.46
CA THR A 62 3.85 3.87 12.29
C THR A 62 4.73 2.81 12.93
N LYS A 63 4.45 2.45 14.18
CA LYS A 63 5.20 1.39 14.88
C LYS A 63 5.01 0.02 14.21
N LEU A 64 3.82 -0.26 13.69
CA LEU A 64 3.53 -1.52 13.02
C LEU A 64 4.36 -1.69 11.75
N ILE A 65 4.42 -0.67 10.88
CA ILE A 65 5.18 -0.77 9.62
C ILE A 65 6.69 -0.81 9.88
N GLU A 66 7.18 -0.09 10.89
CA GLU A 66 8.57 -0.16 11.34
C GLU A 66 8.93 -1.57 11.83
N TRP A 67 8.13 -2.11 12.75
CA TRP A 67 8.30 -3.49 13.22
C TRP A 67 8.28 -4.48 12.05
N THR A 68 7.36 -4.29 11.11
CA THR A 68 7.23 -5.17 9.93
C THR A 68 8.48 -5.11 9.05
N SER A 69 9.02 -3.93 8.79
CA SER A 69 10.26 -3.73 8.01
C SER A 69 11.48 -4.36 8.68
N GLU A 70 11.53 -4.36 10.01
CA GLU A 70 12.63 -4.92 10.80
C GLU A 70 12.57 -6.44 10.89
N ASN A 71 11.36 -7.03 10.89
CA ASN A 71 11.15 -8.45 11.17
C ASN A 71 10.82 -9.29 9.93
N THR A 72 10.56 -8.66 8.77
CA THR A 72 10.25 -9.42 7.56
C THR A 72 11.47 -10.19 7.03
N PRO A 73 11.32 -11.51 6.74
CA PRO A 73 12.42 -12.32 6.21
C PRO A 73 12.58 -12.20 4.68
N VAL A 74 11.73 -11.41 4.02
CA VAL A 74 11.68 -11.23 2.55
C VAL A 74 11.46 -9.77 2.17
N PRO A 75 11.82 -9.33 0.95
CA PRO A 75 11.53 -7.99 0.46
C PRO A 75 10.06 -7.59 0.61
N MET A 76 9.81 -6.41 1.17
CA MET A 76 8.46 -5.84 1.30
C MET A 76 8.28 -4.63 0.37
N PHE A 77 7.24 -4.64 -0.45
CA PHE A 77 6.79 -3.56 -1.33
C PHE A 77 5.48 -2.96 -0.81
N ALA A 78 5.07 -1.80 -1.33
CA ALA A 78 3.87 -1.10 -0.87
C ALA A 78 2.92 -0.72 -2.00
N PHE A 79 1.63 -0.59 -1.67
CA PHE A 79 0.63 0.03 -2.54
C PHE A 79 0.48 1.54 -2.34
N TRP A 80 0.94 2.11 -1.22
CA TRP A 80 0.77 3.52 -0.88
C TRP A 80 2.10 4.21 -0.60
N ASP A 81 2.22 5.45 -1.04
CA ASP A 81 3.42 6.30 -0.87
C ASP A 81 3.88 6.46 0.58
N PHE A 82 2.95 6.65 1.52
CA PHE A 82 3.27 6.82 2.94
C PHE A 82 3.94 5.59 3.58
N ALA A 83 3.82 4.42 2.95
CA ALA A 83 4.41 3.17 3.41
C ALA A 83 5.80 2.90 2.81
N VAL A 84 6.39 3.84 2.06
CA VAL A 84 7.73 3.72 1.49
C VAL A 84 8.75 4.45 2.36
N GLY A 85 9.93 3.85 2.58
CA GLY A 85 11.05 4.49 3.30
C GLY A 85 11.97 3.49 4.04
N PRO A 86 13.05 3.97 4.68
CA PRO A 86 14.17 3.15 5.16
C PRO A 86 13.82 2.20 6.32
N LYS A 87 12.66 2.41 6.95
CA LYS A 87 12.06 1.55 8.00
C LYS A 87 10.62 1.16 7.66
N LYS A 88 10.31 1.07 6.37
CA LYS A 88 8.97 0.73 5.89
C LYS A 88 9.07 -0.29 4.75
N ALA A 89 8.45 -0.04 3.61
CA ALA A 89 8.61 -0.87 2.42
C ALA A 89 9.63 -0.28 1.44
N ILE A 90 10.19 -1.15 0.60
CA ILE A 90 11.10 -0.81 -0.50
C ILE A 90 10.48 0.22 -1.43
N GLY A 91 9.19 0.08 -1.75
CA GLY A 91 8.54 0.93 -2.74
C GLY A 91 7.66 0.16 -3.70
N GLY A 92 7.49 0.71 -4.90
CA GLY A 92 6.73 0.12 -5.99
C GLY A 92 6.08 1.18 -6.87
N LEU A 93 5.11 0.74 -7.68
CA LEU A 93 4.15 1.65 -8.32
C LEU A 93 3.04 1.95 -7.30
N VAL A 94 3.20 3.05 -6.56
CA VAL A 94 2.35 3.39 -5.42
C VAL A 94 1.24 4.38 -5.78
N LEU A 95 0.14 4.30 -5.03
CA LEU A 95 -0.86 5.35 -4.96
C LEU A 95 -0.25 6.59 -4.30
N TYR A 96 -0.50 7.76 -4.91
CA TYR A 96 0.03 9.03 -4.45
C TYR A 96 -1.08 9.84 -3.77
N GLY A 97 -1.03 9.96 -2.44
CA GLY A 97 -2.08 10.59 -1.65
C GLY A 97 -2.27 12.08 -1.99
N PHE A 98 -1.18 12.75 -2.37
CA PHE A 98 -1.22 14.17 -2.73
C PHE A 98 -2.11 14.44 -3.96
N SER A 99 -2.01 13.64 -5.02
CA SER A 99 -2.84 13.83 -6.22
C SER A 99 -4.32 13.56 -5.94
N GLN A 100 -4.62 12.60 -5.07
CA GLN A 100 -5.98 12.35 -4.59
C GLN A 100 -6.51 13.53 -3.76
N GLY A 101 -5.67 14.12 -2.90
CA GLY A 101 -5.99 15.33 -2.14
C GLY A 101 -6.27 16.53 -3.05
N GLN A 102 -5.47 16.75 -4.10
CA GLN A 102 -5.71 17.80 -5.10
C GLN A 102 -7.06 17.60 -5.82
N ALA A 103 -7.37 16.37 -6.23
CA ALA A 103 -8.64 16.05 -6.87
C ALA A 103 -9.84 16.29 -5.92
N ALA A 104 -9.71 15.90 -4.65
CA ALA A 104 -10.72 16.13 -3.62
C ALA A 104 -10.92 17.63 -3.35
N GLY A 105 -9.83 18.40 -3.26
CA GLY A 105 -9.89 19.86 -3.10
C GLY A 105 -10.61 20.54 -4.26
N LYS A 106 -10.37 20.09 -5.50
CA LYS A 106 -11.11 20.58 -6.67
C LYS A 106 -12.61 20.27 -6.58
N MET A 107 -12.99 19.07 -6.15
CA MET A 107 -14.41 18.74 -5.93
C MET A 107 -15.04 19.61 -4.84
N ALA A 108 -14.32 19.89 -3.76
CA ALA A 108 -14.79 20.78 -2.70
C ALA A 108 -15.05 22.20 -3.25
N MET A 109 -14.15 22.72 -4.09
CA MET A 109 -14.34 24.03 -4.75
C MET A 109 -15.55 24.05 -5.68
N ASP A 110 -15.80 22.97 -6.43
CA ASP A 110 -17.01 22.85 -7.28
C ASP A 110 -18.28 22.93 -6.42
N ILE A 111 -18.30 22.26 -5.27
CA ILE A 111 -19.44 22.27 -4.33
C ILE A 111 -19.65 23.67 -3.74
N LEU A 112 -18.58 24.31 -3.28
CA LEU A 112 -18.64 25.68 -2.75
C LEU A 112 -19.11 26.69 -3.80
N SER A 113 -18.90 26.40 -5.08
CA SER A 113 -19.38 27.19 -6.22
C SER A 113 -20.83 26.88 -6.61
N GLY A 114 -21.54 26.05 -5.84
CA GLY A 114 -22.98 25.76 -6.02
C GLY A 114 -23.29 24.44 -6.74
N LYS A 115 -22.30 23.62 -7.08
CA LYS A 115 -22.55 22.31 -7.70
C LYS A 115 -23.09 21.32 -6.65
N GLN A 116 -24.20 20.66 -6.96
CA GLN A 116 -24.80 19.69 -6.04
C GLN A 116 -23.89 18.46 -5.86
N PRO A 117 -23.58 18.04 -4.61
CA PRO A 117 -22.72 16.89 -4.35
C PRO A 117 -23.17 15.60 -5.04
N SER A 118 -24.48 15.36 -5.11
CA SER A 118 -25.07 14.19 -5.80
C SER A 118 -24.79 14.14 -7.30
N SER A 119 -24.40 15.26 -7.92
CA SER A 119 -24.02 15.34 -9.33
C SER A 119 -22.53 15.06 -9.59
N ILE A 120 -21.71 15.02 -8.53
CA ILE A 120 -20.27 14.78 -8.63
C ILE A 120 -20.02 13.27 -8.49
N ARG A 121 -19.57 12.65 -9.58
CA ARG A 121 -19.19 11.24 -9.54
C ARG A 121 -17.82 11.05 -8.86
N PRO A 122 -17.61 9.92 -8.15
CA PRO A 122 -16.28 9.54 -7.68
C PRO A 122 -15.27 9.56 -8.83
N LYS A 123 -14.09 10.12 -8.58
CA LYS A 123 -12.96 10.05 -9.52
C LYS A 123 -12.00 8.96 -9.08
N ILE A 124 -11.50 8.22 -10.06
CA ILE A 124 -10.43 7.25 -9.86
C ILE A 124 -9.10 8.00 -10.01
N GLY A 125 -8.10 7.68 -9.19
CA GLY A 125 -6.77 8.25 -9.32
C GLY A 125 -6.14 7.89 -10.67
N GLU A 126 -5.58 8.87 -11.37
CA GLU A 126 -5.19 8.69 -12.77
C GLU A 126 -3.87 7.95 -12.96
N LYS A 127 -2.89 8.11 -12.06
CA LYS A 127 -1.56 7.50 -12.19
C LYS A 127 -0.93 7.19 -10.83
N GLY A 128 -0.35 5.99 -10.73
CA GLY A 128 0.60 5.66 -9.66
C GLY A 128 1.96 6.32 -9.90
N ARG A 129 2.79 6.33 -8.85
CA ARG A 129 4.15 6.87 -8.85
C ARG A 129 5.13 5.74 -8.62
N ASN A 130 6.19 5.65 -9.42
CA ASN A 130 7.30 4.74 -9.14
C ASN A 130 8.12 5.37 -8.01
N LEU A 131 7.99 4.88 -6.78
CA LEU A 131 8.63 5.45 -5.60
C LEU A 131 9.41 4.36 -4.87
N TYR A 132 10.68 4.61 -4.55
CA TYR A 132 11.55 3.62 -3.92
C TYR A 132 12.48 4.20 -2.82
N SER A 133 12.77 3.39 -1.82
CA SER A 133 13.82 3.61 -0.81
C SER A 133 15.15 3.05 -1.36
N LYS A 134 16.21 3.86 -1.51
CA LYS A 134 17.50 3.35 -2.02
C LYS A 134 18.14 2.41 -1.01
N SER A 135 18.08 2.78 0.27
CA SER A 135 18.64 1.96 1.35
C SER A 135 18.00 0.58 1.41
N LEU A 136 16.69 0.46 1.17
CA LEU A 136 16.04 -0.85 1.11
C LEU A 136 16.28 -1.59 -0.21
N LEU A 137 16.39 -0.90 -1.36
CA LEU A 137 16.84 -1.54 -2.61
C LEU A 137 18.23 -2.16 -2.43
N GLU A 138 19.15 -1.44 -1.79
CA GLU A 138 20.50 -1.90 -1.46
C GLU A 138 20.48 -3.05 -0.46
N LYS A 139 19.77 -2.91 0.67
CA LYS A 139 19.61 -3.96 1.70
C LYS A 139 19.20 -5.31 1.10
N TRP A 140 18.28 -5.28 0.14
CA TRP A 140 17.74 -6.48 -0.49
C TRP A 140 18.45 -6.86 -1.81
N SER A 141 19.51 -6.14 -2.19
CA SER A 141 20.25 -6.34 -3.44
C SER A 141 19.36 -6.35 -4.69
N ILE A 142 18.35 -5.47 -4.71
CA ILE A 142 17.37 -5.36 -5.80
C ILE A 142 17.83 -4.27 -6.77
N THR A 143 18.03 -4.66 -8.02
CA THR A 143 18.27 -3.73 -9.12
C THR A 143 16.98 -3.53 -9.90
N LEU A 144 16.54 -2.28 -10.03
CA LEU A 144 15.36 -1.95 -10.84
C LEU A 144 15.68 -2.09 -12.33
N PRO A 145 14.78 -2.65 -13.16
CA PRO A 145 14.91 -2.60 -14.61
C PRO A 145 14.99 -1.15 -15.11
N ASP A 146 15.80 -0.90 -16.14
CA ASP A 146 16.02 0.45 -16.70
C ASP A 146 14.72 1.21 -17.01
N SER A 147 13.71 0.50 -17.50
CA SER A 147 12.40 1.07 -17.84
C SER A 147 11.63 1.63 -16.63
N ILE A 148 11.91 1.11 -15.43
CA ILE A 148 11.38 1.59 -14.15
C ILE A 148 12.34 2.62 -13.56
N ALA A 149 13.63 2.32 -13.50
CA ALA A 149 14.65 3.17 -12.89
C ALA A 149 14.67 4.59 -13.48
N LYS A 150 14.49 4.74 -14.79
CA LYS A 150 14.41 6.04 -15.48
C LYS A 150 13.22 6.92 -15.08
N ARG A 151 12.18 6.33 -14.47
CA ARG A 151 10.94 7.00 -14.07
C ARG A 151 10.70 6.89 -12.56
N ALA A 152 11.69 6.41 -11.82
CA ALA A 152 11.61 6.19 -10.38
C ALA A 152 12.05 7.43 -9.62
N ASP A 153 11.26 7.78 -8.61
CA ASP A 153 11.65 8.70 -7.56
C ASP A 153 12.22 7.92 -6.39
N TYR A 154 13.26 8.48 -5.75
CA TYR A 154 13.95 7.86 -4.64
C TYR A 154 13.91 8.75 -3.40
N ILE A 155 13.67 8.19 -2.21
CA ILE A 155 13.36 8.99 -0.99
C ILE A 155 14.36 8.87 0.17
N ASP A 156 15.43 8.11 0.02
CA ASP A 156 16.58 8.03 0.91
C ASP A 156 17.80 7.56 0.12
#